data_AF-A0A3D3F544-F1
#
_entry.id   AF-A0A3D3F544-F1
#
_cell.length_a   1.000
_cell.length_b   1.000
_cell.length_c   1.000
_cell.angle_alpha   90.00
_cell.angle_beta   90.00
_cell.angle_gamma   90.00
#
_symmetry.space_group_name_H-M   'P 1'
#
loop_
_entity.id
_entity.type
_entity.pdbx_description
1 polymer ?
#
loop_
_entity_poly.entity_id
_entity_poly.type
_entity_poly.pdbx_seq_one_letter_code
_entity_poly.pdbx_strand_id
1 'polypeptide(L)'
;FMSFTPELVAGCWVGGEERSIHFDRMAYGQGASMALPIHGLFYQKIYADTDLKMTDDGVFDIPPAYQNPCYDLQKYSPDFYQSEDPLSGSEGIDDIFE
;
A
#
# COMPACT_ATOMS: atom_id res chain seq x y z
N PHE A 1 3.63 10.45 4.25
CA PHE A 1 3.32 9.07 4.66
C PHE A 1 1.84 8.85 4.41
N MET A 2 1.48 7.72 3.80
CA MET A 2 0.09 7.35 3.53
C MET A 2 -0.20 6.01 4.22
N SER A 3 -1.39 5.86 4.79
CA SER A 3 -1.88 4.59 5.30
C SER A 3 -3.36 4.43 5.01
N PHE A 4 -3.82 3.20 5.18
CA PHE A 4 -5.23 2.89 5.09
C PHE A 4 -5.56 1.68 5.99
N THR A 5 -6.72 1.75 6.62
CA THR A 5 -7.45 0.63 7.23
C THR A 5 -8.72 0.40 6.39
N PRO A 6 -9.52 -0.65 6.65
CA PRO A 6 -10.80 -0.84 5.93
C PRO A 6 -11.74 0.37 6.02
N GLU A 7 -11.63 1.18 7.07
CA GLU A 7 -12.57 2.26 7.37
C GLU A 7 -11.96 3.66 7.24
N LEU A 8 -10.63 3.79 7.19
CA LEU A 8 -9.95 5.09 7.21
C LEU A 8 -8.74 5.11 6.30
N VAL A 9 -8.71 6.10 5.41
CA VAL A 9 -7.50 6.48 4.66
C VAL A 9 -6.93 7.75 5.28
N ALA A 10 -5.63 7.73 5.56
CA ALA A 10 -4.94 8.86 6.16
C ALA A 10 -3.66 9.19 5.39
N GLY A 11 -3.37 10.48 5.35
CA GLY A 11 -2.18 11.02 4.70
C GLY A 11 -1.58 12.13 5.54
N CYS A 12 -0.26 12.10 5.70
CA CYS A 12 0.49 13.17 6.33
C CYS A 12 1.63 13.59 5.41
N TRP A 13 1.68 14.87 5.08
CA TRP A 13 2.77 15.50 4.36
C TRP A 13 3.52 16.46 5.29
N VAL A 14 4.84 16.51 5.13
CA VAL A 14 5.71 17.46 5.84
C VAL A 14 6.67 18.06 4.83
N GLY A 15 6.76 19.38 4.79
CA GLY A 15 7.68 20.13 3.95
C GLY A 15 7.58 21.63 4.22
N GLY A 16 8.42 22.40 3.53
CA GLY A 16 8.34 23.85 3.52
C GLY A 16 7.36 24.34 2.46
N GLU A 17 6.70 25.47 2.72
CA GLU A 17 5.86 26.16 1.73
C GLU A 17 6.70 26.67 0.56
N GLU A 18 7.86 27.26 0.86
CA GLU A 18 8.80 27.73 -0.14
C GLU A 18 9.75 26.60 -0.57
N ARG A 19 9.96 26.47 -1.88
CA ARG A 19 10.78 25.39 -2.47
C ARG A 19 12.25 25.48 -2.07
N SER A 20 12.74 26.68 -1.74
CA SER A 20 14.12 26.88 -1.27
C SER A 20 14.38 26.30 0.12
N ILE A 21 13.32 26.06 0.91
CA ILE A 21 13.43 25.45 2.23
C ILE A 21 13.44 23.93 2.06
N HIS A 22 14.54 23.30 2.44
CA HIS A 22 14.67 21.86 2.40
C HIS A 22 15.47 21.34 3.59
N PHE A 23 15.29 20.06 3.89
CA PHE A 23 16.13 19.37 4.86
C PHE A 23 17.56 19.25 4.32
N ASP A 24 18.54 19.37 5.22
CA ASP A 24 19.96 19.25 4.85
C ASP A 24 20.32 17.86 4.32
N ARG A 25 19.59 16.82 4.76
CA ARG A 25 19.84 15.42 4.39
C ARG A 25 18.53 14.66 4.19
N MET A 26 18.55 13.68 3.29
CA MET A 26 17.42 12.78 3.06
C MET A 26 16.99 12.02 4.32
N ALA A 27 17.95 11.60 5.15
CA ALA A 27 17.65 10.89 6.40
C ALA A 27 16.76 11.71 7.34
N TYR A 28 16.84 13.04 7.27
CA TYR A 28 15.97 13.93 8.05
C TYR A 28 14.66 14.21 7.32
N GLY A 29 14.68 14.43 6.01
CA GLY A 29 13.48 14.81 5.24
C GLY A 29 12.59 13.66 4.77
N GLN A 30 13.05 12.40 4.87
CA GLN A 30 12.27 11.26 4.40
C GLN A 30 10.95 11.12 5.18
N GLY A 31 9.92 10.61 4.51
CA GLY A 31 8.59 10.45 5.09
C GLY A 31 8.56 9.59 6.36
N ALA A 32 9.43 8.57 6.46
CA ALA A 32 9.55 7.73 7.65
C ALA A 32 10.12 8.46 8.88
N SER A 33 10.94 9.50 8.67
CA SER A 33 11.50 10.31 9.76
C SER A 33 10.55 11.42 10.19
N MET A 34 9.90 12.10 9.24
CA MET A 34 9.10 13.30 9.54
C MET A 34 7.60 13.05 9.65
N ALA A 35 7.01 12.38 8.65
CA ALA A 35 5.57 12.23 8.57
C ALA A 35 5.05 11.05 9.40
N LEU A 36 5.81 9.94 9.48
CA LEU A 36 5.39 8.73 10.20
C LEU A 36 5.17 8.97 11.71
N PRO A 37 6.02 9.70 12.47
CA PRO A 37 5.75 9.94 13.89
C PRO A 37 4.46 10.73 14.14
N ILE A 38 4.18 11.76 13.33
CA ILE A 38 2.92 12.53 13.39
C ILE A 38 1.74 11.61 13.13
N HIS A 39 1.87 10.79 12.10
CA HIS A 39 0.85 9.86 11.68
C HIS A 39 0.59 8.75 12.72
N GLY A 40 1.63 8.24 13.39
CA GLY A 40 1.48 7.28 14.48
C GLY A 40 0.75 7.87 15.69
N LEU A 41 1.07 9.11 16.07
CA LEU A 41 0.35 9.82 17.13
C LEU A 41 -1.12 10.09 16.77
N PHE A 42 -1.41 10.37 15.49
CA PHE A 42 -2.78 10.54 15.00
C PHE A 42 -3.61 9.26 15.19
N TYR A 43 -3.09 8.11 14.79
CA TYR A 43 -3.78 6.83 14.99
C TYR A 43 -3.94 6.46 16.47
N GLN A 44 -2.91 6.70 17.30
CA GLN A 44 -3.02 6.51 18.76
C GLN A 44 -4.16 7.33 19.36
N LYS A 45 -4.34 8.59 18.90
CA LYS A 45 -5.43 9.45 19.37
C LYS A 45 -6.79 8.97 18.90
N ILE A 46 -6.91 8.55 17.64
CA ILE A 46 -8.16 8.03 17.09
C ILE A 46 -8.63 6.79 17.86
N TYR A 47 -7.75 5.82 18.07
CA TYR A 47 -8.12 4.59 18.77
C TYR A 47 -8.34 4.79 20.28
N ALA A 48 -7.77 5.85 20.86
CA ALA A 48 -8.02 6.21 22.25
C ALA A 48 -9.36 6.95 22.45
N ASP A 49 -9.94 7.53 21.39
CA ASP A 49 -11.18 8.30 21.45
C ASP A 49 -12.39 7.38 21.29
N THR A 50 -13.09 7.13 22.40
CA THR A 50 -14.27 6.25 22.43
C THR A 50 -15.48 6.83 21.66
N ASP A 51 -15.52 8.13 21.42
CA ASP A 51 -16.63 8.77 20.70
C ASP A 51 -16.57 8.47 19.19
N LEU A 52 -15.36 8.21 18.66
CA LEU A 52 -15.15 7.85 17.26
C LEU A 52 -15.51 6.40 16.94
N LYS A 53 -15.62 5.52 17.95
CA LYS A 53 -15.95 4.09 17.81
C LYS A 53 -15.08 3.34 16.79
N MET A 54 -13.84 3.78 16.61
CA MET A 54 -12.87 3.13 15.72
C MET A 54 -12.08 2.07 16.47
N THR A 55 -11.81 0.95 15.80
CA THR A 55 -11.03 -0.17 16.34
C THR A 55 -9.87 -0.52 15.40
N ASP A 56 -8.83 -1.15 15.93
CA ASP A 56 -7.62 -1.55 15.19
C ASP A 56 -7.65 -3.00 14.71
N ASP A 57 -8.80 -3.68 14.83
CA ASP A 57 -9.04 -5.07 14.45
C ASP A 57 -9.70 -5.22 13.06
N GLY A 58 -9.83 -4.13 12.30
CA GLY A 58 -10.39 -4.14 10.96
C GLY A 58 -9.59 -5.04 10.00
N VAL A 59 -10.28 -5.94 9.31
CA VAL A 59 -9.71 -6.84 8.30
C VAL A 59 -10.21 -6.45 6.91
N PHE A 60 -9.34 -6.45 5.92
CA PHE A 60 -9.73 -6.22 4.53
C PHE A 60 -10.43 -7.45 3.96
N ASP A 61 -11.55 -7.23 3.27
CA ASP A 61 -12.23 -8.28 2.51
C ASP A 61 -11.37 -8.68 1.30
N ILE A 62 -10.89 -9.92 1.31
CA ILE A 62 -10.18 -10.49 0.18
C ILE A 62 -11.23 -11.00 -0.82
N PRO A 63 -11.25 -10.50 -2.07
CA PRO A 63 -12.21 -10.98 -3.05
C PRO A 63 -12.04 -12.49 -3.30
N PRO A 64 -13.12 -13.26 -3.55
CA PRO A 64 -13.04 -14.72 -3.70
C PRO A 64 -12.04 -15.20 -4.77
N ALA A 65 -11.86 -14.42 -5.83
CA ALA A 65 -10.88 -14.69 -6.89
C ALA A 65 -9.43 -14.73 -6.39
N TYR A 66 -9.13 -14.07 -5.27
CA TYR A 66 -7.80 -13.95 -4.66
C TYR A 66 -7.69 -14.68 -3.31
N GLN A 67 -8.67 -15.50 -2.94
CA GLN A 67 -8.70 -16.20 -1.65
C GLN A 67 -7.55 -17.19 -1.50
N ASN A 68 -7.09 -17.79 -2.61
CA ASN A 68 -5.95 -18.67 -2.64
C ASN A 68 -4.74 -17.93 -3.25
N PRO A 69 -3.75 -17.51 -2.44
CA PRO A 69 -2.56 -16.81 -2.94
C PRO A 69 -1.67 -17.69 -3.83
N CYS A 70 -1.90 -19.01 -3.81
CA CYS A 70 -1.21 -20.02 -4.59
C CYS A 70 -2.05 -20.57 -5.74
N TYR A 71 -3.17 -19.92 -6.09
CA TYR A 71 -4.10 -20.42 -7.12
C TYR A 71 -3.43 -20.57 -8.50
N ASP A 72 -2.42 -19.76 -8.78
CA ASP A 72 -1.69 -19.75 -10.05
C ASP A 72 -0.18 -19.98 -9.88
N LEU A 73 0.19 -20.99 -9.07
CA LEU A 73 1.59 -21.42 -8.99
C LEU A 73 2.08 -22.06 -10.30
N GLN A 74 1.16 -22.48 -11.18
CA GLN A 74 1.53 -22.98 -12.50
C GLN A 74 2.22 -21.89 -13.32
N LYS A 75 1.80 -20.62 -13.25
CA LYS A 75 2.47 -19.48 -13.92
C LYS A 75 3.94 -19.25 -13.54
N TYR A 76 4.36 -19.76 -12.37
CA TYR A 76 5.75 -19.69 -11.90
C TYR A 76 6.51 -21.02 -11.99
N SER A 77 5.87 -22.08 -12.52
CA SER A 77 6.55 -23.34 -12.80
C SER A 77 7.53 -23.16 -13.97
N PRO A 78 8.74 -23.73 -13.92
CA PRO A 78 9.63 -23.80 -15.08
C PRO A 78 8.97 -24.42 -16.32
N ASP A 79 7.98 -25.28 -16.10
CA ASP A 79 7.24 -25.99 -17.14
C ASP A 79 6.17 -25.13 -17.83
N PHE A 80 5.83 -23.95 -17.28
CA PHE A 80 4.80 -23.06 -17.82
C PHE A 80 5.18 -22.49 -19.20
N TYR A 81 6.46 -22.20 -19.41
CA TYR A 81 6.98 -21.75 -20.71
C TYR A 81 7.26 -22.90 -21.68
N GLN A 82 6.98 -24.15 -21.27
CA GLN A 82 7.24 -25.35 -22.06
C GLN A 82 5.95 -26.00 -22.60
N SER A 83 4.77 -25.48 -22.26
CA SER A 83 3.51 -25.97 -22.84
C SER A 83 3.31 -25.43 -24.27
N GLU A 84 2.79 -26.28 -25.15
CA GLU A 84 2.40 -25.91 -26.53
C GLU A 84 1.00 -25.27 -26.60
N ASP A 85 0.43 -24.87 -25.45
CA ASP A 85 -0.86 -24.22 -25.40
C ASP A 85 -0.77 -22.83 -26.06
N PRO A 86 -1.72 -22.45 -26.94
CA PRO A 86 -1.68 -21.14 -27.56
C PRO A 86 -1.82 -20.07 -26.48
N LEU A 87 -0.89 -19.10 -26.47
CA LEU A 87 -0.96 -17.89 -25.64
C LEU A 87 -2.27 -17.15 -25.94
N SER A 88 -3.31 -17.44 -25.16
CA SER A 88 -4.61 -16.80 -25.27
C SER A 88 -4.61 -15.56 -24.38
N GLY A 89 -4.35 -14.41 -25.00
CA GLY A 89 -4.45 -13.10 -24.36
C GLY A 89 -3.09 -12.57 -23.92
N SER A 90 -2.77 -11.35 -24.36
CA SER A 90 -1.57 -10.66 -23.93
C SER A 90 -1.68 -10.36 -22.43
N GLU A 91 -0.75 -10.90 -21.67
CA GLU A 91 -0.55 -10.61 -20.24
C GLU A 91 0.75 -9.83 -20.05
N GLY A 92 1.04 -8.91 -20.99
CA GLY A 92 2.24 -8.08 -20.97
C GLY A 92 2.08 -6.88 -20.06
N ILE A 93 3.21 -6.34 -19.58
CA ILE A 93 3.21 -5.08 -18.81
C ILE A 93 2.71 -3.89 -19.66
N ASP A 94 2.80 -4.03 -20.98
CA ASP A 94 2.41 -3.01 -21.95
C ASP A 94 0.88 -2.80 -21.97
N ASP A 95 0.07 -3.83 -21.66
CA ASP A 95 -1.40 -3.74 -21.65
C ASP A 95 -1.96 -3.08 -20.37
N ILE A 96 -1.12 -2.87 -19.35
CA ILE A 96 -1.53 -2.26 -18.07
C ILE A 96 -1.56 -0.73 -18.17
N PHE A 97 -0.86 -0.16 -19.16
CA PHE A 97 -0.69 1.29 -19.32
C PHE A 97 -1.37 1.87 -20.57
N GLU A 98 -2.23 1.11 -21.23
CA GLU A 98 -3.16 1.59 -22.28
C GLU A 98 -4.53 2.00 -21.73
#